data_AF-A0ABC8EFA2-F1
#
_entry.id   AF-A0ABC8EFA2-F1
#
_cell.length_a   1.000
_cell.length_b   1.000
_cell.length_c   1.000
_cell.angle_alpha   90.00
_cell.angle_beta   90.00
_cell.angle_gamma   90.00
#
_symmetry.space_group_name_H-M   'P 1'
#
loop_
_entity.id
_entity.type
_entity.pdbx_description
1 polymer ?
#
loop_
_entity_poly.entity_id
_entity_poly.type
_entity_poly.pdbx_seq_one_letter_code
_entity_poly.pdbx_strand_id
1 'polypeptide(L)'
;MISNLKDFCKRNNSKKLTAQTLIILSIIVVTTFVALSRKSITLIIDGEEKKLATYQNNVQNFLAKEDIKLNPKDKIDKDMDSKLSNKDVINIKRAVNVQINVDNKELAIKSAEKDIASMLEAEKIVLGSEDKILPGKDTTLSDGMKVDITRVEKKTITQSAPVNFNTVVKNDSSMLKSKKKVLQEGQKGEKQITTNVVYENGKEISRKVIKETITKKPKDKIIAQGTLSPIPVSRGTTTSFANSGVLRVKATAYWAVHGVNNTYTYSGRKAVRNPNGYSTIAVDPRVIPLGTKLYVEGYGYAIAADTGTSVKGNFIDVYFDTHKEACNWGLKYVNVYIQN
;
A
#
# COMPACT_ATOMS: atom_id res chain seq x y z
N MET A 1 44.04 -75.90 108.64
CA MET A 1 44.06 -76.33 107.22
C MET A 1 42.83 -75.74 106.55
N ILE A 2 43.04 -74.79 105.63
CA ILE A 2 42.18 -74.41 104.48
C ILE A 2 40.70 -74.05 104.76
N SER A 3 40.35 -72.76 104.72
CA SER A 3 39.29 -72.20 103.84
C SER A 3 38.81 -70.82 104.31
N ASN A 4 39.58 -69.76 104.07
CA ASN A 4 39.05 -68.39 104.13
C ASN A 4 39.86 -67.40 103.28
N LEU A 5 40.13 -67.78 102.02
CA LEU A 5 40.82 -66.92 101.05
C LEU A 5 40.18 -66.96 99.65
N LYS A 6 38.86 -67.23 99.55
CA LYS A 6 38.14 -67.24 98.26
C LYS A 6 37.24 -66.04 98.00
N ASP A 7 36.88 -65.23 99.01
CA ASP A 7 35.87 -64.17 98.83
C ASP A 7 36.40 -62.72 98.87
N PHE A 8 37.72 -62.50 99.02
CA PHE A 8 38.28 -61.14 99.04
C PHE A 8 38.85 -60.67 97.68
N CYS A 9 39.02 -61.56 96.69
CA CYS A 9 39.56 -61.20 95.36
C CYS A 9 38.55 -61.24 94.19
N LYS A 10 37.26 -61.56 94.42
CA LYS A 10 36.28 -61.74 93.33
C LYS A 10 35.22 -60.65 93.18
N ARG A 11 35.12 -59.68 94.11
CA ARG A 11 34.01 -58.71 94.12
C ARG A 11 34.34 -57.32 93.55
N ASN A 12 35.60 -57.04 93.21
CA ASN A 12 36.02 -55.75 92.64
C ASN A 12 36.46 -55.82 91.17
N ASN A 13 37.02 -56.95 90.72
CA ASN A 13 37.40 -57.15 89.31
C ASN A 13 36.24 -57.53 88.40
N SER A 14 35.20 -58.21 88.90
CA SER A 14 34.01 -58.53 88.11
C SER A 14 33.22 -57.29 87.71
N LYS A 15 33.04 -56.32 88.63
CA LYS A 15 32.41 -55.03 88.34
C LYS A 15 33.19 -54.19 87.32
N LYS A 16 34.53 -54.23 87.39
CA LYS A 16 35.42 -53.58 86.40
C LYS A 16 35.37 -54.26 85.03
N LEU A 17 35.37 -55.60 85.00
CA LEU A 17 35.27 -56.39 83.78
C LEU A 17 33.90 -56.23 83.10
N THR A 18 32.80 -56.19 83.88
CA THR A 18 31.45 -55.90 83.35
C THR A 18 31.32 -54.47 82.85
N ALA A 19 31.98 -53.49 83.47
CA ALA A 19 31.99 -52.11 82.98
C ALA A 19 32.80 -51.99 81.67
N GLN A 20 33.94 -52.67 81.56
CA GLN A 20 34.75 -52.70 80.35
C GLN A 20 34.03 -53.35 79.16
N THR A 21 33.32 -54.47 79.38
CA THR A 21 32.54 -55.12 78.32
C THR A 21 31.34 -54.28 77.87
N LEU A 22 30.68 -53.57 78.79
CA LEU A 22 29.62 -52.61 78.44
C LEU A 22 30.14 -51.43 77.61
N ILE A 23 31.33 -50.92 77.92
CA ILE A 23 31.97 -49.85 77.14
C ILE A 23 32.31 -50.36 75.73
N ILE A 24 32.92 -51.54 75.60
CA ILE A 24 33.25 -52.13 74.29
C ILE A 24 31.97 -52.34 73.46
N LEU A 25 30.91 -52.87 74.07
CA LEU A 25 29.63 -53.07 73.40
C LEU A 25 29.02 -51.73 72.96
N SER A 26 29.08 -50.69 73.80
CA SER A 26 28.61 -49.35 73.43
C SER A 26 29.40 -48.77 72.26
N ILE A 27 30.72 -48.98 72.19
CA ILE A 27 31.56 -48.55 71.07
C ILE A 27 31.19 -49.31 69.80
N ILE A 28 30.94 -50.62 69.88
CA ILE A 28 30.50 -51.43 68.72
C ILE A 28 29.14 -50.94 68.22
N VAL A 29 28.19 -50.65 69.11
CA VAL A 29 26.86 -50.13 68.72
C VAL A 29 26.98 -48.75 68.08
N VAL A 30 27.79 -47.85 68.64
CA VAL A 30 28.01 -46.51 68.08
C VAL A 30 28.72 -46.59 66.73
N THR A 31 29.77 -47.41 66.60
CA THR A 31 30.52 -47.56 65.33
C THR A 31 29.68 -48.22 64.25
N THR A 32 28.87 -49.24 64.58
CA THR A 32 27.91 -49.84 63.63
C THR A 32 26.80 -48.85 63.26
N PHE A 33 26.26 -48.10 64.21
CA PHE A 33 25.27 -47.05 63.92
C PHE A 33 25.82 -45.96 63.00
N VAL A 34 27.05 -45.49 63.25
CA VAL A 34 27.74 -44.53 62.38
C VAL A 34 27.96 -45.14 60.99
N ALA A 35 28.45 -46.38 60.90
CA ALA A 35 28.65 -47.04 59.60
C ALA A 35 27.35 -47.19 58.81
N LEU A 36 26.24 -47.55 59.48
CA LEU A 36 24.90 -47.68 58.88
C LEU A 36 24.27 -46.32 58.53
N SER A 37 24.64 -45.26 59.23
CA SER A 37 24.16 -43.89 58.97
C SER A 37 24.86 -43.24 57.77
N ARG A 38 25.95 -43.83 57.28
CA ARG A 38 26.67 -43.35 56.09
C ARG A 38 25.81 -43.57 54.84
N LYS A 39 25.57 -42.50 54.10
CA LYS A 39 24.85 -42.51 52.82
C LYS A 39 25.82 -42.19 51.68
N SER A 40 25.61 -42.79 50.52
CA SER A 40 26.24 -42.39 49.26
C SER A 40 25.22 -41.61 48.44
N ILE A 41 25.53 -40.37 48.08
CA ILE A 41 24.67 -39.48 47.30
C ILE A 41 25.35 -39.22 45.96
N THR A 42 24.57 -39.27 44.88
CA THR A 42 25.01 -38.83 43.55
C THR A 42 24.53 -37.41 43.32
N LEU A 43 25.45 -36.47 43.22
CA LEU A 43 25.16 -35.08 42.91
C LEU A 43 25.48 -34.82 41.44
N ILE A 44 24.53 -34.31 40.68
CA ILE A 44 24.69 -33.95 39.26
C ILE A 44 24.55 -32.44 39.16
N ILE A 45 25.63 -31.73 38.80
CA ILE A 45 25.60 -30.28 38.57
C ILE A 45 25.87 -30.04 37.09
N ASP A 46 24.91 -29.44 36.37
CA ASP A 46 25.03 -29.15 34.94
C ASP A 46 25.42 -30.37 34.07
N GLY A 47 25.03 -31.57 34.51
CA GLY A 47 25.31 -32.84 33.85
C GLY A 47 26.58 -33.56 34.34
N GLU A 48 27.40 -32.90 35.16
CA GLU A 48 28.60 -33.51 35.76
C GLU A 48 28.25 -34.29 37.03
N GLU A 49 28.55 -35.59 37.05
CA GLU A 49 28.24 -36.49 38.16
C GLU A 49 29.38 -36.53 39.21
N LYS A 50 29.02 -36.34 40.48
CA LYS A 50 29.91 -36.48 41.64
C LYS A 50 29.28 -37.38 42.71
N LYS A 51 29.95 -38.48 43.04
CA LYS A 51 29.53 -39.38 44.14
C LYS A 51 30.16 -38.95 45.45
N LEU A 52 29.32 -38.66 46.44
CA LEU A 52 29.71 -38.11 47.73
C LEU A 52 29.17 -38.96 48.87
N ALA A 53 29.98 -39.15 49.91
CA ALA A 53 29.54 -39.79 51.13
C ALA A 53 29.09 -38.74 52.15
N THR A 54 27.93 -38.94 52.78
CA THR A 54 27.40 -38.00 53.77
C THR A 54 26.74 -38.70 54.94
N TYR A 55 26.70 -37.99 56.08
CA TYR A 55 25.93 -38.32 57.28
C TYR A 55 24.78 -37.32 57.50
N GLN A 56 24.60 -36.38 56.57
CA GLN A 56 23.56 -35.36 56.66
C GLN A 56 22.18 -35.98 56.44
N ASN A 57 21.18 -35.43 57.15
CA ASN A 57 19.83 -35.96 57.14
C ASN A 57 18.95 -35.41 56.01
N ASN A 58 19.25 -34.22 55.49
CA ASN A 58 18.46 -33.55 54.45
C ASN A 58 19.33 -32.90 53.37
N VAL A 59 18.70 -32.50 52.26
CA VAL A 59 19.36 -31.87 51.11
C VAL A 59 20.07 -30.58 51.51
N GLN A 60 19.43 -29.69 52.25
CA GLN A 60 20.00 -28.39 52.64
C GLN A 60 21.33 -28.54 53.39
N ASN A 61 21.38 -29.39 54.41
CA ASN A 61 22.59 -29.60 55.21
C ASN A 61 23.68 -30.32 54.42
N PHE A 62 23.30 -31.21 53.51
CA PHE A 62 24.24 -31.84 52.59
C PHE A 62 24.89 -30.81 51.65
N LEU A 63 24.10 -29.98 50.99
CA LEU A 63 24.62 -28.94 50.10
C LEU A 63 25.49 -27.94 50.86
N ALA A 64 25.07 -27.50 52.05
CA ALA A 64 25.86 -26.61 52.90
C ALA A 64 27.20 -27.23 53.34
N LYS A 65 27.22 -28.54 53.64
CA LYS A 65 28.45 -29.27 54.01
C LYS A 65 29.46 -29.34 52.86
N GLU A 66 28.97 -29.44 51.63
CA GLU A 66 29.77 -29.47 50.41
C GLU A 66 30.07 -28.06 49.85
N ASP A 67 29.72 -27.00 50.60
CA ASP A 67 29.84 -25.58 50.22
C ASP A 67 29.11 -25.22 48.90
N ILE A 68 27.98 -25.86 48.66
CA ILE A 68 27.14 -25.66 47.48
C ILE A 68 25.99 -24.73 47.84
N LYS A 69 26.10 -23.48 47.38
CA LYS A 69 25.05 -22.46 47.52
C LYS A 69 24.26 -22.36 46.22
N LEU A 70 22.94 -22.34 46.30
CA LEU A 70 22.05 -22.14 45.15
C LEU A 70 21.76 -20.65 44.97
N ASN A 71 21.83 -20.19 43.73
CA ASN A 71 21.35 -18.86 43.37
C ASN A 71 19.83 -18.87 43.16
N PRO A 72 19.15 -17.71 43.24
CA PRO A 72 17.68 -17.64 43.12
C PRO A 72 17.08 -18.20 41.81
N LYS A 73 17.88 -18.29 40.73
CA LYS A 73 17.45 -18.80 39.41
C LYS A 73 17.99 -20.19 39.10
N ASP A 74 18.80 -20.77 40.00
CA ASP A 74 19.22 -22.16 39.85
C ASP A 74 18.02 -23.08 40.12
N LYS A 75 18.00 -24.25 39.49
CA LYS A 75 16.98 -25.28 39.72
C LYS A 75 17.59 -26.47 40.42
N ILE A 76 16.81 -27.07 41.32
CA ILE A 76 17.09 -28.35 41.95
C ILE A 76 15.85 -29.23 41.84
N ASP A 77 16.05 -30.53 41.63
CA ASP A 77 14.96 -31.51 41.50
C ASP A 77 14.37 -31.96 42.85
N LYS A 78 15.13 -31.82 43.93
CA LYS A 78 14.72 -32.18 45.29
C LYS A 78 14.54 -30.96 46.19
N ASP A 79 13.51 -31.03 47.03
CA ASP A 79 13.25 -30.01 48.04
C ASP A 79 14.39 -29.92 49.07
N MET A 80 14.71 -28.70 49.51
CA MET A 80 15.77 -28.43 50.50
C MET A 80 15.60 -29.21 51.80
N ASP A 81 14.36 -29.37 52.26
CA ASP A 81 14.04 -30.05 53.52
C ASP A 81 13.84 -31.57 53.37
N SER A 82 13.91 -32.09 52.14
CA SER A 82 13.70 -33.51 51.89
C SER A 82 14.78 -34.36 52.57
N LYS A 83 14.35 -35.47 53.18
CA LYS A 83 15.26 -36.41 53.85
C LYS A 83 16.10 -37.15 52.82
N LEU A 84 17.39 -37.28 53.10
CA LEU A 84 18.32 -38.02 52.25
C LEU A 84 18.32 -39.52 52.56
N SER A 85 18.19 -40.33 51.52
CA SER A 85 18.35 -41.77 51.56
C SER A 85 19.66 -42.23 50.92
N ASN A 86 20.09 -43.45 51.21
CA ASN A 86 21.28 -44.00 50.59
C ASN A 86 21.04 -44.23 49.09
N LYS A 87 22.00 -43.84 48.24
CA LYS A 87 21.94 -43.85 46.77
C LYS A 87 21.00 -42.82 46.14
N ASP A 88 20.63 -41.79 46.90
CA ASP A 88 19.86 -40.68 46.37
C ASP A 88 20.63 -39.92 45.28
N VAL A 89 19.92 -39.51 44.23
CA VAL A 89 20.40 -38.59 43.20
C VAL A 89 19.85 -37.19 43.49
N ILE A 90 20.67 -36.16 43.30
CA ILE A 90 20.29 -34.74 43.39
C ILE A 90 20.77 -34.07 42.10
N ASN A 91 19.87 -33.47 41.34
CA ASN A 91 20.18 -32.75 40.12
C ASN A 91 20.07 -31.25 40.36
N ILE A 92 21.16 -30.53 40.16
CA ILE A 92 21.24 -29.07 40.19
C ILE A 92 21.54 -28.59 38.78
N LYS A 93 20.74 -27.62 38.31
CA LYS A 93 20.99 -26.90 37.07
C LYS A 93 21.24 -25.44 37.38
N ARG A 94 22.42 -24.95 37.03
CA ARG A 94 22.83 -23.56 37.25
C ARG A 94 22.19 -22.65 36.22
N ALA A 95 21.81 -21.47 36.65
CA ALA A 95 21.31 -20.44 35.76
C ALA A 95 22.45 -19.89 34.91
N VAL A 96 22.26 -19.89 33.59
CA VAL A 96 23.17 -19.27 32.63
C VAL A 96 22.72 -17.84 32.31
N ASN A 97 23.65 -16.97 31.95
CA ASN A 97 23.34 -15.61 31.52
C ASN A 97 22.97 -15.60 30.04
N VAL A 98 21.82 -15.03 29.72
CA VAL A 98 21.31 -14.87 28.36
C VAL A 98 21.00 -13.40 28.11
N GLN A 99 21.49 -12.87 26.99
CA GLN A 99 21.23 -11.51 26.52
C GLN A 99 20.10 -11.57 25.49
N ILE A 100 19.01 -10.86 25.74
CA ILE A 100 17.84 -10.82 24.86
C ILE A 100 17.69 -9.42 24.28
N ASN A 101 17.72 -9.31 22.96
CA ASN A 101 17.38 -8.10 22.24
C ASN A 101 15.93 -8.18 21.78
N VAL A 102 15.06 -7.37 22.39
CA VAL A 102 13.62 -7.33 22.08
C VAL A 102 13.12 -5.90 22.21
N ASP A 103 12.26 -5.47 21.28
CA ASP A 103 11.65 -4.13 21.30
C ASP A 103 12.69 -2.98 21.37
N ASN A 104 13.83 -3.15 20.67
CA ASN A 104 15.00 -2.26 20.69
C ASN A 104 15.62 -2.07 22.09
N LYS A 105 15.44 -3.04 22.98
CA LYS A 105 16.04 -3.08 24.32
C LYS A 105 16.86 -4.36 24.49
N GLU A 106 17.99 -4.23 25.17
CA GLU A 106 18.82 -5.37 25.58
C GLU A 106 18.51 -5.72 27.05
N LEU A 107 18.15 -6.98 27.28
CA LEU A 107 17.80 -7.52 28.59
C LEU A 107 18.80 -8.61 28.97
N ALA A 108 19.36 -8.55 30.18
CA ALA A 108 20.20 -9.61 30.73
C ALA A 108 19.36 -10.49 31.67
N ILE A 109 19.19 -11.76 31.31
CA ILE A 109 18.34 -12.71 32.03
C ILE A 109 19.20 -13.89 32.50
N LYS A 110 19.00 -14.30 33.75
CA LYS A 110 19.53 -15.55 34.28
C LYS A 110 18.46 -16.63 34.24
N SER A 111 18.76 -17.76 33.62
CA SER A 111 17.79 -18.85 33.48
C SER A 111 18.45 -20.22 33.57
N ALA A 112 17.82 -21.13 34.33
CA ALA A 112 18.16 -22.55 34.37
C ALA A 112 17.17 -23.40 33.53
N GLU A 113 16.35 -22.75 32.69
CA GLU A 113 15.40 -23.47 31.83
C GLU A 113 16.10 -24.33 30.77
N LYS A 114 15.35 -25.23 30.14
CA LYS A 114 15.90 -26.14 29.14
C LYS A 114 16.32 -25.41 27.87
N ASP A 115 15.45 -24.55 27.36
CA ASP A 115 15.55 -23.90 26.06
C ASP A 115 15.04 -22.45 26.12
N ILE A 116 15.23 -21.73 25.00
CA ILE A 116 14.80 -20.34 24.87
C ILE A 116 13.29 -20.18 25.08
N ALA A 117 12.47 -21.09 24.54
CA ALA A 117 11.01 -21.06 24.69
C ALA A 117 10.60 -21.06 26.17
N SER A 118 11.12 -22.03 26.94
CA SER A 118 10.83 -22.17 28.37
C SER A 118 11.32 -20.96 29.17
N MET A 119 12.47 -20.39 28.82
CA MET A 119 12.97 -19.15 29.44
C MET A 119 12.04 -17.97 29.19
N LEU A 120 11.61 -17.76 27.94
CA LEU A 120 10.72 -16.66 27.60
C LEU A 120 9.37 -16.78 28.32
N GLU A 121 8.84 -18.00 28.46
CA GLU A 121 7.62 -18.26 29.22
C GLU A 121 7.79 -17.92 30.71
N ALA A 122 8.89 -18.37 31.34
CA ALA A 122 9.19 -18.08 32.73
C ALA A 122 9.35 -16.58 33.02
N GLU A 123 9.91 -15.83 32.08
CA GLU A 123 10.05 -14.37 32.15
C GLU A 123 8.84 -13.60 31.62
N LYS A 124 7.77 -14.32 31.21
CA LYS A 124 6.51 -13.77 30.68
C LYS A 124 6.69 -12.90 29.43
N ILE A 125 7.70 -13.21 28.62
CA ILE A 125 7.95 -12.59 27.32
C ILE A 125 7.15 -13.34 26.26
N VAL A 126 6.00 -12.78 25.87
CA VAL A 126 5.12 -13.39 24.87
C VAL A 126 5.55 -12.99 23.46
N LEU A 127 5.64 -13.98 22.56
CA LEU A 127 5.92 -13.79 21.13
C LEU A 127 4.62 -13.73 20.33
N GLY A 128 4.55 -12.83 19.35
CA GLY A 128 3.54 -12.86 18.32
C GLY A 128 3.72 -14.08 17.40
N SER A 129 2.64 -14.50 16.73
CA SER A 129 2.66 -15.68 15.84
C SER A 129 3.62 -15.56 14.65
N GLU A 130 3.98 -14.33 14.29
CA GLU A 130 4.84 -14.00 13.15
C GLU A 130 6.21 -13.48 13.60
N ASP A 131 6.42 -13.31 14.91
CA ASP A 131 7.69 -12.82 15.44
C ASP A 131 8.80 -13.82 15.14
N LYS A 132 9.98 -13.30 14.85
CA LYS A 132 11.16 -14.10 14.53
C LYS A 132 12.08 -14.12 15.74
N ILE A 133 12.68 -15.28 16.00
CA ILE A 133 13.64 -15.47 17.09
C ILE A 133 14.88 -16.18 16.59
N LEU A 134 16.05 -15.64 16.95
CA LEU A 134 17.35 -16.20 16.60
C LEU A 134 18.25 -16.16 17.84
N PRO A 135 18.82 -17.30 18.30
CA PRO A 135 18.58 -18.67 17.84
C PRO A 135 17.12 -19.12 17.99
N GLY A 136 16.74 -20.21 17.31
CA GLY A 136 15.37 -20.71 17.33
C GLY A 136 14.90 -21.08 18.74
N LYS A 137 13.58 -21.01 18.99
CA LYS A 137 12.96 -21.19 20.31
C LYS A 137 13.35 -22.49 21.05
N ASP A 138 13.65 -23.56 20.33
CA ASP A 138 13.99 -24.88 20.90
C ASP A 138 15.49 -25.04 21.16
N THR A 139 16.28 -23.98 20.94
CA THR A 139 17.73 -23.99 21.20
C THR A 139 17.98 -24.07 22.72
N THR A 140 18.85 -24.99 23.13
CA THR A 140 19.27 -25.16 24.52
C THR A 140 20.08 -23.95 24.99
N LEU A 141 19.83 -23.48 26.21
CA LEU A 141 20.52 -22.31 26.76
C LEU A 141 22.00 -22.58 27.03
N SER A 142 22.84 -21.58 26.77
CA SER A 142 24.26 -21.57 27.11
C SER A 142 24.66 -20.22 27.73
N ASP A 143 25.71 -20.20 28.53
CA ASP A 143 26.17 -18.96 29.17
C ASP A 143 26.69 -17.96 28.12
N GLY A 144 26.32 -16.69 28.31
CA GLY A 144 26.60 -15.60 27.36
C GLY A 144 25.81 -15.67 26.05
N MET A 145 24.81 -16.54 25.93
CA MET A 145 24.00 -16.67 24.71
C MET A 145 23.29 -15.34 24.40
N LYS A 146 23.29 -14.96 23.12
CA LYS A 146 22.53 -13.82 22.60
C LYS A 146 21.30 -14.32 21.87
N VAL A 147 20.17 -13.70 22.14
CA VAL A 147 18.87 -14.02 21.53
C VAL A 147 18.27 -12.74 20.98
N ASP A 148 18.11 -12.68 19.66
CA ASP A 148 17.46 -11.58 18.96
C ASP A 148 16.01 -11.94 18.65
N ILE A 149 15.09 -11.09 19.10
CA ILE A 149 13.65 -11.18 18.84
C ILE A 149 13.26 -10.01 17.94
N THR A 150 12.77 -10.33 16.75
CA THR A 150 12.24 -9.35 15.80
C THR A 150 10.73 -9.40 15.80
N ARG A 151 10.09 -8.29 16.20
CA ARG A 151 8.63 -8.14 16.17
C ARG A 151 8.15 -7.96 14.74
N VAL A 152 7.21 -8.79 14.31
CA VAL A 152 6.63 -8.73 12.96
C VAL A 152 5.17 -8.32 13.03
N GLU A 153 4.85 -7.20 12.40
CA GLU A 153 3.48 -6.67 12.32
C GLU A 153 3.03 -6.58 10.86
N LYS A 154 1.82 -7.07 10.56
CA LYS A 154 1.20 -6.97 9.23
C LYS A 154 -0.02 -6.06 9.32
N LYS A 155 -0.03 -4.97 8.56
CA LYS A 155 -1.16 -4.02 8.49
C LYS A 155 -1.76 -4.00 7.09
N THR A 156 -3.09 -4.03 7.04
CA THR A 156 -3.83 -3.74 5.81
C THR A 156 -4.23 -2.27 5.81
N ILE A 157 -3.65 -1.50 4.90
CA ILE A 157 -3.89 -0.06 4.76
C ILE A 157 -4.69 0.17 3.49
N THR A 158 -5.81 0.90 3.60
CA THR A 158 -6.60 1.34 2.45
C THR A 158 -6.46 2.85 2.29
N GLN A 159 -6.06 3.29 1.11
CA GLN A 159 -5.87 4.70 0.77
C GLN A 159 -6.60 5.05 -0.53
N SER A 160 -7.07 6.29 -0.63
CA SER A 160 -7.66 6.82 -1.86
C SER A 160 -6.59 7.39 -2.80
N ALA A 161 -6.76 7.16 -4.10
CA ALA A 161 -5.93 7.73 -5.15
C ALA A 161 -6.79 8.20 -6.33
N PRO A 162 -6.43 9.32 -7.00
CA PRO A 162 -7.16 9.82 -8.15
C PRO A 162 -6.98 8.92 -9.38
N VAL A 163 -8.03 8.80 -10.20
CA VAL A 163 -7.98 8.16 -11.52
C VAL A 163 -8.11 9.24 -12.58
N ASN A 164 -7.11 9.34 -13.47
CA ASN A 164 -7.14 10.31 -14.55
C ASN A 164 -8.25 9.97 -15.56
N PHE A 165 -8.82 11.02 -16.17
CA PHE A 165 -9.78 10.88 -17.25
C PHE A 165 -9.07 11.00 -18.60
N ASN A 166 -9.69 10.47 -19.66
CA ASN A 166 -9.17 10.61 -21.02
C ASN A 166 -9.75 11.85 -21.70
N THR A 167 -9.06 12.36 -22.72
CA THR A 167 -9.63 13.39 -23.60
C THR A 167 -10.07 12.74 -24.91
N VAL A 168 -11.36 12.80 -25.20
CA VAL A 168 -11.97 12.26 -26.41
C VAL A 168 -12.26 13.40 -27.37
N VAL A 169 -11.68 13.31 -28.58
CA VAL A 169 -11.92 14.29 -29.65
C VAL A 169 -13.03 13.77 -30.55
N LYS A 170 -14.07 14.59 -30.77
CA LYS A 170 -15.14 14.31 -31.73
C LYS A 170 -15.05 15.29 -32.89
N ASN A 171 -15.05 14.78 -34.12
CA ASN A 171 -15.02 15.63 -35.30
C ASN A 171 -16.38 16.31 -35.51
N ASP A 172 -16.36 17.58 -35.88
CA ASP A 172 -17.54 18.38 -36.21
C ASP A 172 -17.34 19.04 -37.57
N SER A 173 -18.05 18.53 -38.58
CA SER A 173 -17.96 19.03 -39.97
C SER A 173 -18.64 20.38 -40.19
N SER A 174 -19.43 20.85 -39.23
CA SER A 174 -20.05 22.18 -39.28
C SER A 174 -19.12 23.29 -38.78
N MET A 175 -18.04 22.92 -38.07
CA MET A 175 -17.12 23.85 -37.44
C MET A 175 -15.78 23.91 -38.19
N LEU A 176 -15.22 25.12 -38.32
CA LEU A 176 -13.91 25.35 -38.96
C LEU A 176 -12.79 24.53 -38.31
N LYS A 177 -11.88 24.01 -39.13
CA LYS A 177 -10.73 23.16 -38.69
C LYS A 177 -9.85 23.78 -37.61
N SER A 178 -9.80 25.11 -37.53
CA SER A 178 -9.04 25.87 -36.53
C SER A 178 -9.77 26.03 -35.19
N LYS A 179 -11.06 25.70 -35.10
CA LYS A 179 -11.86 25.88 -33.89
C LYS A 179 -11.99 24.56 -33.14
N LYS A 180 -11.95 24.67 -31.81
CA LYS A 180 -12.25 23.59 -30.87
C LYS A 180 -13.29 24.09 -29.88
N LYS A 181 -14.19 23.21 -29.47
CA LYS A 181 -15.22 23.51 -28.47
C LYS A 181 -15.25 22.37 -27.45
N VAL A 182 -15.12 22.69 -26.17
CA VAL A 182 -15.32 21.68 -25.13
C VAL A 182 -16.82 21.37 -25.04
N LEU A 183 -17.19 20.11 -25.24
CA LEU A 183 -18.55 19.62 -25.10
C LEU A 183 -18.83 19.12 -23.67
N GLN A 184 -17.81 18.58 -23.02
CA GLN A 184 -17.90 18.09 -21.64
C GLN A 184 -16.54 18.28 -20.95
N GLU A 185 -16.53 18.88 -19.76
CA GLU A 185 -15.32 18.94 -18.94
C GLU A 185 -15.02 17.58 -18.30
N GLY A 186 -13.73 17.25 -18.25
CA GLY A 186 -13.27 16.01 -17.64
C GLY A 186 -13.30 16.09 -16.11
N GLN A 187 -13.63 14.98 -15.46
CA GLN A 187 -13.60 14.88 -14.00
C GLN A 187 -12.79 13.65 -13.61
N LYS A 188 -11.81 13.84 -12.71
CA LYS A 188 -11.02 12.73 -12.17
C LYS A 188 -11.95 11.77 -11.42
N GLY A 189 -11.71 10.49 -11.64
CA GLY A 189 -12.28 9.43 -10.83
C GLY A 189 -11.48 9.25 -9.54
N GLU A 190 -11.85 8.22 -8.81
CA GLU A 190 -11.23 7.84 -7.54
C GLU A 190 -11.15 6.33 -7.46
N LYS A 191 -10.04 5.82 -6.96
CA LYS A 191 -9.85 4.41 -6.64
C LYS A 191 -9.34 4.25 -5.22
N GLN A 192 -9.80 3.20 -4.55
CA GLN A 192 -9.21 2.72 -3.31
C GLN A 192 -8.13 1.69 -3.62
N ILE A 193 -6.97 1.89 -3.01
CA ILE A 193 -5.83 0.97 -3.07
C ILE A 193 -5.69 0.37 -1.68
N THR A 194 -5.92 -0.94 -1.58
CA THR A 194 -5.67 -1.70 -0.36
C THR A 194 -4.32 -2.39 -0.47
N THR A 195 -3.49 -2.16 0.52
CA THR A 195 -2.08 -2.56 0.55
C THR A 195 -1.81 -3.33 1.83
N ASN A 196 -1.16 -4.48 1.71
CA ASN A 196 -0.60 -5.19 2.86
C ASN A 196 0.82 -4.66 3.10
N VAL A 197 1.09 -4.18 4.32
CA VAL A 197 2.37 -3.61 4.74
C VAL A 197 2.93 -4.42 5.89
N VAL A 198 4.18 -4.86 5.76
CA VAL A 198 4.88 -5.64 6.78
C VAL A 198 5.92 -4.74 7.46
N TYR A 199 5.92 -4.77 8.79
CA TYR A 199 6.86 -4.05 9.63
C TYR A 199 7.69 -5.04 10.44
N GLU A 200 8.99 -4.76 10.57
CA GLU A 200 9.90 -5.44 11.48
C GLU A 200 10.48 -4.43 12.47
N ASN A 201 10.31 -4.65 13.77
CA ASN A 201 10.70 -3.70 14.84
C ASN A 201 10.21 -2.26 14.59
N GLY A 202 9.00 -2.14 14.03
CA GLY A 202 8.37 -0.84 13.69
C GLY A 202 8.82 -0.23 12.36
N LYS A 203 9.79 -0.81 11.66
CA LYS A 203 10.26 -0.34 10.36
C LYS A 203 9.56 -1.08 9.22
N GLU A 204 9.01 -0.33 8.26
CA GLU A 204 8.41 -0.92 7.05
C GLU A 204 9.48 -1.64 6.22
N ILE A 205 9.28 -2.94 5.98
CA ILE A 205 10.18 -3.77 5.16
C ILE A 205 9.57 -4.12 3.81
N SER A 206 8.24 -4.13 3.69
CA SER A 206 7.55 -4.56 2.47
C SER A 206 6.17 -3.94 2.37
N ARG A 207 5.80 -3.59 1.13
CA ARG A 207 4.51 -3.02 0.76
C ARG A 207 4.01 -3.69 -0.51
N LYS A 208 2.85 -4.34 -0.44
CA LYS A 208 2.24 -5.01 -1.60
C LYS A 208 0.79 -4.59 -1.78
N VAL A 209 0.46 -4.05 -2.95
CA VAL A 209 -0.93 -3.80 -3.34
C VAL A 209 -1.63 -5.14 -3.52
N ILE A 210 -2.72 -5.35 -2.79
CA ILE A 210 -3.50 -6.59 -2.84
C ILE A 210 -4.83 -6.40 -3.57
N LYS A 211 -5.36 -5.17 -3.60
CA LYS A 211 -6.63 -4.86 -4.25
C LYS A 211 -6.65 -3.40 -4.69
N GLU A 212 -7.12 -3.18 -5.91
CA GLU A 212 -7.54 -1.86 -6.37
C GLU A 212 -9.03 -1.90 -6.71
N THR A 213 -9.77 -0.87 -6.34
CA THR A 213 -11.21 -0.78 -6.65
C THR A 213 -11.55 0.65 -7.01
N ILE A 214 -12.09 0.84 -8.22
CA ILE A 214 -12.58 2.15 -8.67
C ILE A 214 -13.87 2.45 -7.91
N THR A 215 -13.83 3.42 -7.00
CA THR A 215 -15.00 3.87 -6.24
C THR A 215 -15.80 4.92 -7.01
N LYS A 216 -15.13 5.72 -7.84
CA LYS A 216 -15.74 6.72 -8.71
C LYS A 216 -15.11 6.67 -10.09
N LYS A 217 -15.90 6.36 -11.12
CA LYS A 217 -15.41 6.34 -12.51
C LYS A 217 -15.02 7.76 -12.96
N PRO A 218 -13.88 7.94 -13.66
CA PRO A 218 -13.57 9.22 -14.29
C PRO A 218 -14.61 9.56 -15.37
N LYS A 219 -14.84 10.85 -15.57
CA LYS A 219 -15.62 11.35 -16.72
C LYS A 219 -14.64 11.95 -17.71
N ASP A 220 -14.66 11.45 -18.94
CA ASP A 220 -13.77 11.93 -20.00
C ASP A 220 -14.08 13.38 -20.39
N LYS A 221 -13.03 14.13 -20.75
CA LYS A 221 -13.17 15.45 -21.37
C LYS A 221 -13.48 15.26 -22.84
N ILE A 222 -14.58 15.83 -23.32
CA ILE A 222 -14.98 15.70 -24.73
C ILE A 222 -14.75 17.04 -25.42
N ILE A 223 -13.97 17.03 -26.49
CA ILE A 223 -13.66 18.21 -27.31
C ILE A 223 -14.16 17.98 -28.72
N ALA A 224 -15.06 18.84 -29.19
CA ALA A 224 -15.40 18.94 -30.61
C ALA A 224 -14.24 19.63 -31.35
N GLN A 225 -13.73 19.00 -32.40
CA GLN A 225 -12.73 19.58 -33.30
C GLN A 225 -13.37 19.78 -34.67
N GLY A 226 -13.30 21.01 -35.18
CA GLY A 226 -13.82 21.31 -36.49
C GLY A 226 -13.08 20.54 -37.58
N THR A 227 -13.78 20.15 -38.63
CA THR A 227 -13.16 19.57 -39.83
C THR A 227 -13.51 20.33 -41.11
N LEU A 228 -14.33 21.37 -41.01
CA LEU A 228 -14.66 22.24 -42.13
C LEU A 228 -13.40 22.99 -42.58
N SER A 229 -12.95 22.70 -43.80
CA SER A 229 -11.79 23.36 -44.39
C SER A 229 -12.24 24.61 -45.15
N PRO A 230 -11.63 25.78 -44.91
CA PRO A 230 -11.90 26.96 -45.73
C PRO A 230 -11.41 26.68 -47.15
N ILE A 231 -12.24 26.97 -48.15
CA ILE A 231 -11.87 26.81 -49.56
C ILE A 231 -10.81 27.90 -49.87
N PRO A 232 -9.59 27.53 -50.30
CA PRO A 232 -8.60 28.50 -50.72
C PRO A 232 -9.04 29.11 -52.06
N VAL A 233 -9.33 30.40 -52.07
CA VAL A 233 -9.56 31.15 -53.31
C VAL A 233 -8.22 31.66 -53.84
N SER A 234 -7.76 31.08 -54.95
CA SER A 234 -6.58 31.55 -55.68
C SER A 234 -6.92 32.87 -56.37
N ARG A 235 -6.35 33.97 -55.86
CA ARG A 235 -5.71 35.07 -56.62
C ARG A 235 -5.50 36.30 -55.72
N GLY A 236 -4.24 36.59 -55.38
CA GLY A 236 -3.60 37.92 -55.47
C GLY A 236 -4.20 39.14 -54.78
N THR A 237 -5.16 39.04 -53.88
CA THR A 237 -5.63 40.19 -53.09
C THR A 237 -6.10 39.70 -51.72
N THR A 238 -5.43 40.15 -50.67
CA THR A 238 -5.65 39.75 -49.27
C THR A 238 -6.99 40.26 -48.74
N THR A 239 -8.08 39.58 -49.09
CA THR A 239 -9.28 39.53 -48.26
C THR A 239 -9.42 38.10 -47.74
N SER A 240 -8.65 37.80 -46.69
CA SER A 240 -8.80 36.57 -45.94
C SER A 240 -10.22 36.50 -45.38
N PHE A 241 -11.02 35.53 -45.84
CA PHE A 241 -12.33 35.16 -45.28
C PHE A 241 -12.20 34.50 -43.89
N ALA A 242 -11.18 34.85 -43.12
CA ALA A 242 -10.78 34.17 -41.89
C ALA A 242 -11.81 34.30 -40.75
N ASN A 243 -12.76 35.24 -40.86
CA ASN A 243 -13.84 35.47 -39.89
C ASN A 243 -15.25 35.45 -40.52
N SER A 244 -15.36 34.92 -41.73
CA SER A 244 -16.57 34.92 -42.55
C SER A 244 -17.58 33.87 -42.06
N GLY A 245 -18.75 34.29 -41.58
CA GLY A 245 -19.87 33.36 -41.36
C GLY A 245 -20.20 32.62 -42.66
N VAL A 246 -20.25 31.28 -42.61
CA VAL A 246 -20.68 30.45 -43.74
C VAL A 246 -22.16 30.18 -43.60
N LEU A 247 -22.94 30.56 -44.62
CA LEU A 247 -24.38 30.31 -44.67
C LEU A 247 -24.70 29.41 -45.85
N ARG A 248 -25.31 28.24 -45.61
CA ARG A 248 -25.89 27.43 -46.68
C ARG A 248 -27.25 28.01 -47.05
N VAL A 249 -27.38 28.47 -48.28
CA VAL A 249 -28.58 29.17 -48.76
C VAL A 249 -29.19 28.47 -49.96
N LYS A 250 -30.51 28.62 -50.12
CA LYS A 250 -31.17 28.40 -51.40
C LYS A 250 -30.73 29.54 -52.34
N ALA A 251 -30.36 29.23 -53.58
CA ALA A 251 -29.96 30.22 -54.58
C ALA A 251 -30.74 30.00 -55.88
N THR A 252 -31.42 31.06 -56.32
CA THR A 252 -32.01 31.17 -57.66
C THR A 252 -31.25 32.21 -58.47
N ALA A 253 -31.68 32.42 -59.72
CA ALA A 253 -31.15 33.50 -60.54
C ALA A 253 -32.26 34.29 -61.24
N TYR A 254 -32.00 35.58 -61.43
CA TYR A 254 -32.79 36.48 -62.26
C TYR A 254 -31.90 37.14 -63.32
N TRP A 255 -32.50 37.74 -64.34
CA TRP A 255 -31.77 38.40 -65.41
C TRP A 255 -32.26 39.82 -65.67
N ALA A 256 -31.51 40.55 -66.51
CA ALA A 256 -31.81 41.91 -66.93
C ALA A 256 -33.06 42.00 -67.84
N VAL A 257 -34.27 41.79 -67.31
CA VAL A 257 -35.53 41.81 -68.08
C VAL A 257 -35.73 43.12 -68.85
N HIS A 258 -35.27 44.24 -68.28
CA HIS A 258 -35.35 45.58 -68.90
C HIS A 258 -34.09 45.99 -69.66
N GLY A 259 -33.16 45.05 -69.88
CA GLY A 259 -31.86 45.29 -70.50
C GLY A 259 -30.74 45.53 -69.50
N VAL A 260 -29.52 45.15 -69.89
CA VAL A 260 -28.28 45.39 -69.12
C VAL A 260 -28.13 46.90 -68.92
N ASN A 261 -27.71 47.32 -67.72
CA ASN A 261 -27.60 48.73 -67.31
C ASN A 261 -28.91 49.53 -67.18
N ASN A 262 -30.06 48.87 -67.30
CA ASN A 262 -31.39 49.48 -67.14
C ASN A 262 -32.23 48.83 -66.02
N THR A 263 -31.64 47.87 -65.29
CA THR A 263 -32.23 47.26 -64.10
C THR A 263 -31.65 47.91 -62.85
N TYR A 264 -32.50 48.38 -61.93
CA TYR A 264 -32.09 49.00 -60.67
C TYR A 264 -32.42 48.07 -59.50
N THR A 265 -31.46 47.96 -58.58
CA THR A 265 -31.59 47.22 -57.32
C THR A 265 -32.31 48.05 -56.27
N TYR A 266 -32.84 47.41 -55.23
CA TYR A 266 -33.46 48.07 -54.08
C TYR A 266 -32.57 49.15 -53.43
N SER A 267 -31.25 48.97 -53.43
CA SER A 267 -30.30 49.98 -52.92
C SER A 267 -30.13 51.22 -53.81
N GLY A 268 -30.86 51.30 -54.94
CA GLY A 268 -30.76 52.39 -55.91
C GLY A 268 -29.60 52.29 -56.89
N ARG A 269 -28.79 51.21 -56.81
CA ARG A 269 -27.68 50.94 -57.74
C ARG A 269 -28.16 50.16 -58.96
N LYS A 270 -27.48 50.32 -60.10
CA LYS A 270 -27.69 49.44 -61.26
C LYS A 270 -27.31 48.00 -60.90
N ALA A 271 -28.13 47.04 -61.32
CA ALA A 271 -27.78 45.64 -61.24
C ALA A 271 -26.62 45.35 -62.20
N VAL A 272 -25.59 44.67 -61.71
CA VAL A 272 -24.35 44.41 -62.45
C VAL A 272 -23.98 42.96 -62.29
N ARG A 273 -23.68 42.30 -63.42
CA ARG A 273 -22.96 41.04 -63.45
C ARG A 273 -21.49 41.35 -63.75
N ASN A 274 -20.62 41.06 -62.80
CA ASN A 274 -19.18 41.17 -62.99
C ASN A 274 -18.51 39.86 -62.56
N PRO A 275 -18.18 38.95 -63.50
CA PRO A 275 -17.50 37.70 -63.19
C PRO A 275 -16.11 37.89 -62.54
N ASN A 276 -15.48 39.04 -62.77
CA ASN A 276 -14.15 39.39 -62.26
C ASN A 276 -14.17 40.35 -61.06
N GLY A 277 -15.36 40.65 -60.52
CA GLY A 277 -15.54 41.59 -59.42
C GLY A 277 -16.87 41.34 -58.71
N TYR A 278 -17.42 42.38 -58.07
CA TYR A 278 -18.68 42.25 -57.34
C TYR A 278 -19.87 42.32 -58.29
N SER A 279 -20.66 41.26 -58.31
CA SER A 279 -22.00 41.25 -58.92
C SER A 279 -23.06 41.64 -57.89
N THR A 280 -24.17 42.25 -58.31
CA THR A 280 -25.28 42.56 -57.41
C THR A 280 -26.14 41.32 -57.20
N ILE A 281 -26.55 41.06 -55.97
CA ILE A 281 -27.51 39.98 -55.67
C ILE A 281 -28.64 40.48 -54.76
N ALA A 282 -29.77 39.78 -54.82
CA ALA A 282 -30.88 39.98 -53.92
C ALA A 282 -30.78 39.06 -52.70
N VAL A 283 -31.09 39.60 -51.53
CA VAL A 283 -31.03 38.89 -50.24
C VAL A 283 -32.22 39.27 -49.35
N ASP A 284 -32.40 38.55 -48.25
CA ASP A 284 -33.18 39.03 -47.11
C ASP A 284 -32.28 39.89 -46.19
N PRO A 285 -32.51 41.22 -46.08
CA PRO A 285 -31.67 42.11 -45.26
C PRO A 285 -31.60 41.75 -43.78
N ARG A 286 -32.58 40.98 -43.27
CA ARG A 286 -32.60 40.50 -41.87
C ARG A 286 -31.59 39.37 -41.63
N VAL A 287 -31.15 38.70 -42.70
CA VAL A 287 -30.17 37.61 -42.65
C VAL A 287 -28.82 38.07 -43.18
N ILE A 288 -28.81 38.77 -44.32
CA ILE A 288 -27.61 39.35 -44.94
C ILE A 288 -27.88 40.85 -45.14
N PRO A 289 -27.34 41.75 -44.30
CA PRO A 289 -27.55 43.18 -44.45
C PRO A 289 -27.15 43.71 -45.83
N LEU A 290 -27.88 44.70 -46.34
CA LEU A 290 -27.49 45.36 -47.59
C LEU A 290 -26.11 46.02 -47.46
N GLY A 291 -25.34 46.02 -48.54
CA GLY A 291 -23.94 46.44 -48.59
C GLY A 291 -22.94 45.34 -48.23
N THR A 292 -23.39 44.23 -47.65
CA THR A 292 -22.52 43.08 -47.33
C THR A 292 -21.85 42.55 -48.59
N LYS A 293 -20.52 42.43 -48.55
CA LYS A 293 -19.73 41.76 -49.57
C LYS A 293 -19.65 40.28 -49.22
N LEU A 294 -19.77 39.41 -50.22
CA LEU A 294 -19.79 37.96 -50.01
C LEU A 294 -19.24 37.23 -51.23
N TYR A 295 -18.91 35.96 -51.04
CA TYR A 295 -18.61 35.04 -52.12
C TYR A 295 -19.69 33.96 -52.19
N VAL A 296 -20.26 33.76 -53.37
CA VAL A 296 -21.27 32.73 -53.65
C VAL A 296 -20.59 31.59 -54.41
N GLU A 297 -20.61 30.40 -53.82
CA GLU A 297 -20.04 29.21 -54.43
C GLU A 297 -20.60 28.96 -55.85
N GLY A 298 -19.71 28.83 -56.84
CA GLY A 298 -20.06 28.64 -58.25
C GLY A 298 -20.48 29.90 -59.01
N TYR A 299 -20.67 31.05 -58.35
CA TYR A 299 -21.11 32.30 -59.00
C TYR A 299 -20.03 33.40 -58.96
N GLY A 300 -19.30 33.50 -57.83
CA GLY A 300 -18.21 34.47 -57.64
C GLY A 300 -18.51 35.52 -56.57
N TYR A 301 -17.80 36.64 -56.63
CA TYR A 301 -17.96 37.75 -55.68
C TYR A 301 -19.28 38.50 -55.92
N ALA A 302 -19.95 38.82 -54.82
CA ALA A 302 -21.26 39.46 -54.83
C ALA A 302 -21.39 40.51 -53.73
N ILE A 303 -22.24 41.51 -53.96
CA ILE A 303 -22.66 42.50 -52.98
C ILE A 303 -24.18 42.41 -52.81
N ALA A 304 -24.63 42.33 -51.57
CA ALA A 304 -26.04 42.43 -51.22
C ALA A 304 -26.52 43.85 -51.56
N ALA A 305 -27.16 44.01 -52.71
CA ALA A 305 -27.57 45.32 -53.21
C ALA A 305 -29.07 45.39 -53.47
N ASP A 306 -29.75 44.25 -53.49
CA ASP A 306 -31.13 44.12 -53.90
C ASP A 306 -31.97 43.34 -52.89
N THR A 307 -33.29 43.45 -53.02
CA THR A 307 -34.25 42.67 -52.22
C THR A 307 -35.38 42.20 -53.10
N GLY A 308 -35.70 40.91 -53.07
CA GLY A 308 -36.89 40.35 -53.70
C GLY A 308 -38.01 40.12 -52.69
N THR A 309 -39.26 40.30 -53.09
CA THR A 309 -40.44 39.96 -52.27
C THR A 309 -40.45 38.48 -51.87
N SER A 310 -40.00 37.59 -52.76
CA SER A 310 -39.89 36.15 -52.54
C SER A 310 -38.58 35.70 -51.92
N VAL A 311 -37.57 36.58 -51.82
CA VAL A 311 -36.23 36.27 -51.29
C VAL A 311 -36.22 36.52 -49.77
N LYS A 312 -36.58 35.50 -49.00
CA LYS A 312 -36.75 35.56 -47.53
C LYS A 312 -35.97 34.44 -46.82
N GLY A 313 -35.37 34.74 -45.67
CA GLY A 313 -34.57 33.82 -44.88
C GLY A 313 -33.20 33.52 -45.50
N ASN A 314 -32.75 32.26 -45.41
CA ASN A 314 -31.50 31.78 -46.02
C ASN A 314 -31.68 31.56 -47.54
N PHE A 315 -32.08 32.61 -48.25
CA PHE A 315 -32.38 32.61 -49.67
C PHE A 315 -31.69 33.81 -50.34
N ILE A 316 -30.99 33.55 -51.45
CA ILE A 316 -30.43 34.57 -52.34
C ILE A 316 -30.96 34.41 -53.77
N ASP A 317 -30.96 35.50 -54.52
CA ASP A 317 -31.24 35.49 -55.96
C ASP A 317 -30.09 36.20 -56.69
N VAL A 318 -29.38 35.49 -57.56
CA VAL A 318 -28.18 36.03 -58.22
C VAL A 318 -28.52 36.64 -59.58
N TYR A 319 -27.93 37.79 -59.90
CA TYR A 319 -28.19 38.49 -61.15
C TYR A 319 -27.33 37.94 -62.30
N PHE A 320 -27.90 37.83 -63.50
CA PHE A 320 -27.17 37.60 -64.75
C PHE A 320 -27.59 38.60 -65.84
N ASP A 321 -26.72 38.83 -66.82
CA ASP A 321 -27.03 39.73 -67.93
C ASP A 321 -28.01 39.10 -68.92
N THR A 322 -27.98 37.78 -69.09
CA THR A 322 -28.84 37.08 -70.04
C THR A 322 -29.78 36.07 -69.38
N HIS A 323 -30.96 35.90 -69.98
CA HIS A 323 -31.93 34.88 -69.56
C HIS A 323 -31.33 33.45 -69.61
N LYS A 324 -30.51 33.16 -70.63
CA LYS A 324 -29.86 31.86 -70.80
C LYS A 324 -28.94 31.54 -69.61
N GLU A 325 -28.16 32.50 -69.13
CA GLU A 325 -27.28 32.29 -67.98
C GLU A 325 -28.06 32.07 -66.68
N ALA A 326 -29.14 32.81 -66.47
CA ALA A 326 -30.02 32.61 -65.32
C ALA A 326 -30.67 31.21 -65.33
N CYS A 327 -31.14 30.76 -66.49
CA CYS A 327 -31.68 29.41 -66.66
C CYS A 327 -30.61 28.31 -66.44
N ASN A 328 -29.39 28.54 -66.94
CA ASN A 328 -28.27 27.62 -66.72
C ASN A 328 -27.84 27.56 -65.24
N TRP A 329 -27.99 28.65 -64.50
CA TRP A 329 -27.75 28.65 -63.07
C TRP A 329 -28.75 27.75 -62.35
N GLY A 330 -30.05 27.93 -62.61
CA GLY A 330 -31.12 27.15 -62.00
C GLY A 330 -31.22 27.31 -60.48
N LEU A 331 -32.10 26.54 -59.85
CA LEU A 331 -32.23 26.50 -58.39
C LEU A 331 -31.22 25.50 -57.81
N LYS A 332 -30.38 25.95 -56.88
CA LYS A 332 -29.47 25.07 -56.16
C LYS A 332 -29.23 25.55 -54.73
N TYR A 333 -28.67 24.70 -53.89
CA TYR A 333 -28.17 25.11 -52.58
C TYR A 333 -26.66 25.35 -52.68
N VAL A 334 -26.22 26.52 -52.23
CA VAL A 334 -24.82 26.94 -52.27
C VAL A 334 -24.36 27.42 -50.91
N ASN A 335 -23.06 27.34 -50.65
CA ASN A 335 -22.47 28.02 -49.50
C ASN A 335 -22.15 29.48 -49.87
N VAL A 336 -22.51 30.39 -48.98
CA VAL A 336 -22.18 31.81 -49.04
C VAL A 336 -21.19 32.13 -47.93
N TYR A 337 -20.15 32.86 -48.29
CA TYR A 337 -19.07 33.28 -47.39
C TYR A 337 -19.17 34.80 -47.22
N ILE A 338 -19.58 35.25 -46.04
CA ILE A 338 -19.78 36.67 -45.73
C ILE A 338 -18.42 37.34 -45.47
N GLN A 339 -18.06 38.37 -46.22
CA GLN A 339 -16.89 39.18 -45.92
C GLN A 339 -17.27 40.19 -44.82
N ASN A 340 -16.64 40.03 -43.66
CA ASN A 340 -16.70 41.02 -42.59
C ASN A 340 -15.71 42.16 -42.85
#